data_AF-A0A7X8ZN16-F1
#
_entry.id   AF-A0A7X8ZN16-F1
#
_cell.length_a   1.000
_cell.length_b   1.000
_cell.length_c   1.000
_cell.angle_alpha   90.00
_cell.angle_beta   90.00
_cell.angle_gamma   90.00
#
_symmetry.space_group_name_H-M   'P 1'
#
loop_
_entity.id
_entity.type
_entity.pdbx_description
1 polymer ?
#
loop_
_entity_poly.entity_id
_entity_poly.type
_entity_poly.pdbx_seq_one_letter_code
_entity_poly.pdbx_strand_id
1 'polypeptide(L)' 'MEKKGLAIGVENFKAIIDGNSYYVDKTSFIKELLDKSSSGGVRLFLRPRRFGKTLALSTLRYFLDIE' A
#
# COMPACT_ATOMS: atom_id res chain seq x y z
N MET A 1 -15.95 -6.38 21.13
CA MET A 1 -14.93 -5.57 20.41
C MET A 1 -15.64 -4.64 19.47
N GLU A 2 -15.42 -3.34 19.58
CA GLU A 2 -15.86 -2.40 18.54
C GLU A 2 -15.18 -2.77 17.21
N LYS A 3 -15.97 -2.73 16.12
CA LYS A 3 -15.46 -2.98 14.77
C LYS A 3 -14.76 -1.73 14.28
N LYS A 4 -13.58 -1.87 13.66
CA LYS A 4 -12.86 -0.76 13.04
C LYS A 4 -13.65 -0.22 11.83
N GLY A 5 -13.42 1.04 11.48
CA GLY A 5 -14.00 1.63 10.27
C GLY A 5 -13.36 1.10 8.99
N LEU A 6 -14.10 1.09 7.88
CA LEU A 6 -13.52 0.93 6.55
C LEU A 6 -13.08 2.31 6.03
N ALA A 7 -11.79 2.45 5.69
CA ALA A 7 -11.22 3.70 5.20
C ALA A 7 -11.54 3.92 3.70
N ILE A 8 -12.82 4.07 3.36
CA ILE A 8 -13.28 4.24 1.98
C ILE A 8 -12.82 5.60 1.45
N GLY A 9 -12.14 5.60 0.30
CA GLY A 9 -11.65 6.81 -0.34
C GLY A 9 -10.39 7.41 0.28
N VAL A 10 -9.85 6.80 1.34
CA VAL A 10 -8.56 7.21 1.92
C VAL A 10 -7.44 6.49 1.16
N GLU A 11 -6.58 7.27 0.51
CA GLU A 11 -5.48 6.74 -0.31
C GLU A 11 -4.10 6.89 0.37
N ASN A 12 -4.05 7.41 1.60
CA ASN A 12 -2.83 7.57 2.37
C ASN A 12 -2.72 6.48 3.43
N PHE A 13 -1.64 5.70 3.42
CA PHE A 13 -1.43 4.60 4.35
C PHE A 13 -1.42 5.05 5.82
N LYS A 14 -0.67 6.10 6.16
CA LYS A 14 -0.55 6.60 7.53
C LYS A 14 -1.90 7.06 8.09
N ALA A 15 -2.71 7.73 7.29
CA ALA A 15 -4.07 8.13 7.69
C ALA A 15 -4.97 6.94 8.06
N ILE A 16 -4.82 5.79 7.39
CA ILE A 16 -5.59 4.58 7.70
C ILE A 16 -5.14 3.99 9.04
N ILE A 17 -3.83 3.96 9.31
CA ILE A 17 -3.25 3.42 10.54
C ILE A 17 -3.57 4.32 11.73
N ASP A 18 -3.30 5.62 11.62
CA ASP A 18 -3.58 6.62 12.67
C ASP A 18 -5.08 6.72 12.96
N GLY A 19 -5.93 6.56 11.93
CA GLY A 19 -7.38 6.53 12.04
C GLY A 19 -7.97 5.21 12.56
N ASN A 20 -7.13 4.28 13.03
CA ASN A 20 -7.52 2.94 13.54
C ASN A 20 -8.54 2.21 12.64
N SER A 21 -8.35 2.32 11.32
CA SER A 21 -9.24 1.71 10.33
C SER A 21 -8.72 0.34 9.88
N TYR A 22 -9.57 -0.44 9.22
CA TYR A 22 -9.13 -1.69 8.61
C TYR A 22 -8.16 -1.42 7.47
N TYR A 23 -7.00 -2.08 7.53
CA TYR A 23 -5.99 -2.10 6.48
C TYR A 23 -5.67 -3.57 6.14
N VAL A 24 -5.66 -3.89 4.85
CA VAL A 24 -5.21 -5.20 4.38
C VAL A 24 -3.69 -5.17 4.28
N ASP A 25 -3.04 -6.07 5.01
CA ASP A 25 -1.58 -6.21 4.97
C ASP A 25 -1.12 -6.56 3.55
N LYS A 26 -0.17 -5.76 3.03
CA LYS A 26 0.42 -5.90 1.69
C LYS A 26 1.88 -6.34 1.73
N THR A 27 2.41 -6.72 2.90
CA THR A 27 3.83 -7.07 3.07
C THR A 27 4.25 -8.19 2.12
N SER A 28 3.42 -9.22 1.93
CA SER A 28 3.68 -10.32 0.97
C SER A 28 3.81 -9.81 -0.47
N PHE A 29 2.93 -8.89 -0.88
CA PHE A 29 2.99 -8.27 -2.21
C PHE A 29 4.26 -7.41 -2.39
N ILE A 30 4.64 -6.65 -1.36
CA ILE A 30 5.86 -5.83 -1.40
C ILE A 30 7.09 -6.73 -1.53
N LYS A 31 7.16 -7.83 -0.78
CA LYS A 31 8.23 -8.82 -0.91
C LYS A 31 8.34 -9.34 -2.34
N GLU A 32 7.24 -9.83 -2.91
CA GLU A 32 7.22 -10.32 -4.29
C GLU A 32 7.65 -9.24 -5.30
N LEU A 33 7.21 -7.99 -5.08
CA LEU A 33 7.58 -6.85 -5.90
C LEU A 33 9.10 -6.63 -5.87
N LEU A 34 9.73 -6.67 -4.69
CA LEU A 34 11.16 -6.45 -4.49
C LEU A 34 12.00 -7.63 -5.00
N ASP A 35 11.63 -8.88 -4.70
CA ASP A 35 12.35 -10.09 -5.13
C ASP A 35 12.47 -10.15 -6.66
N LYS A 36 11.37 -9.84 -7.35
CA LYS A 36 11.33 -9.78 -8.82
C LYS A 36 12.02 -8.53 -9.39
N SER A 37 12.45 -7.57 -8.57
CA SER A 37 13.07 -6.30 -9.02
C SER A 37 14.59 -6.36 -9.07
N SER A 38 15.19 -7.50 -8.70
CA SER A 38 16.62 -7.77 -8.68
C SER A 38 17.37 -7.52 -10.00
N SER A 39 16.65 -7.36 -11.13
CA SER A 39 17.21 -7.10 -12.46
C SER A 39 17.06 -5.64 -12.96
N GLY A 40 16.70 -4.68 -12.09
CA GLY A 40 16.76 -3.24 -12.40
C GLY A 40 15.69 -2.70 -13.37
N GLY A 41 14.59 -3.43 -13.57
CA GLY A 41 13.51 -3.03 -14.48
C GLY A 41 12.49 -2.06 -13.85
N VAL A 42 11.94 -1.16 -14.67
CA VAL A 42 10.82 -0.28 -14.28
C VAL A 42 9.52 -1.08 -14.14
N ARG A 43 8.81 -0.92 -13.01
CA ARG A 43 7.49 -1.51 -12.77
C ARG A 43 6.38 -0.53 -13.18
N LEU A 44 5.56 -0.91 -14.14
CA LEU A 44 4.37 -0.14 -14.53
C LEU A 44 3.12 -0.68 -13.82
N PHE A 45 2.48 0.18 -13.04
CA PHE A 45 1.14 -0.09 -12.54
C PHE A 45 0.11 0.35 -13.58
N LEU A 46 -0.64 -0.61 -14.15
CA LEU A 46 -1.63 -0.37 -15.20
C LEU A 46 -2.75 0.60 -14.76
N ARG A 47 -3.57 1.08 -15.70
CA ARG A 47 -4.51 2.19 -15.49
C ARG A 47 -5.94 1.88 -14.97
N PRO A 48 -6.32 0.75 -14.33
CA PRO A 48 -7.70 0.65 -13.83
C PRO A 48 -8.00 1.68 -12.73
N ARG A 49 -9.03 2.51 -12.90
CA ARG A 49 -9.39 3.56 -11.95
C ARG A 49 -9.91 2.94 -10.63
N ARG A 50 -9.61 3.57 -9.49
CA ARG A 50 -10.00 3.10 -8.14
C ARG A 50 -9.51 1.69 -7.75
N PHE A 51 -8.46 1.19 -8.42
CA PHE A 51 -7.84 -0.10 -8.10
C PHE A 51 -6.87 -0.05 -6.89
N GLY A 52 -6.85 1.04 -6.12
CA GLY A 52 -6.00 1.16 -4.93
C GLY A 52 -4.50 1.34 -5.20
N LYS A 53 -4.10 1.75 -6.41
CA LYS A 53 -2.69 2.00 -6.76
C LYS A 53 -2.07 3.13 -5.93
N THR A 54 -2.79 4.23 -5.71
CA THR A 54 -2.31 5.35 -4.89
C THR A 54 -2.00 4.88 -3.48
N LEU A 55 -2.91 4.09 -2.88
CA LEU A 55 -2.69 3.50 -1.56
C LEU A 55 -1.48 2.55 -1.56
N ALA A 56 -1.34 1.69 -2.58
CA ALA A 56 -0.18 0.80 -2.68
C ALA A 56 1.16 1.56 -2.76
N LEU A 57 1.22 2.65 -3.53
CA LEU A 57 2.40 3.52 -3.60
C LEU A 57 2.66 4.25 -2.27
N SER A 58 1.61 4.71 -1.59
CA SER A 58 1.73 5.30 -0.25
C SER A 58 2.29 4.29 0.75
N THR A 59 1.79 3.05 0.76
CA THR A 59 2.33 1.98 1.60
C THR A 59 3.79 1.69 1.27
N LEU A 60 4.14 1.56 0.00
CA LEU A 60 5.53 1.33 -0.45
C LEU A 60 6.46 2.45 0.02
N ARG A 61 6.02 3.71 -0.08
CA ARG A 61 6.77 4.85 0.44
C ARG A 61 7.09 4.66 1.91
N TYR A 62 6.08 4.45 2.77
CA TYR A 62 6.29 4.26 4.21
C TYR A 62 7.04 2.97 4.57
N PHE A 63 6.95 1.93 3.74
CA PHE A 63 7.66 0.68 3.98
C PHE A 63 9.17 0.79 3.67
N LEU A 64 9.52 1.55 2.62
CA LEU A 64 10.90 1.76 2.17
C LEU A 64 11.53 3.04 2.73
N ASP A 65 10.74 3.92 3.35
CA ASP A 65 11.26 5.06 4.11
C ASP A 65 11.97 4.50 5.34
N ILE A 66 13.30 4.45 5.25
CA ILE A 66 14.19 4.13 6.37
C ILE A 66 14.79 5.47 6.83
N GLU A 67 13.95 6.29 7.45
CA GLU A 67 14.39 7.40 8.29
C GLU A 67 14.26 6.99 9.77
#